data_AF-A0A919CV65-F1
#
_entry.id   AF-A0A919CV65-F1
#
_cell.length_a   1.000
_cell.length_b   1.000
_cell.length_c   1.000
_cell.angle_alpha   90.00
_cell.angle_beta   90.00
_cell.angle_gamma   90.00
#
_symmetry.space_group_name_H-M   'P 1'
#
loop_
_entity.id
_entity.type
_entity.pdbx_description
1 polymer ?
#
loop_
_entity_poly.entity_id
_entity_poly.type
_entity_poly.pdbx_seq_one_letter_code
_entity_poly.pdbx_strand_id
1 'polypeptide(L)'
;MSVDHTRAPILEALEEYHRAGRLSFTPPGHKQARGADPAVRAVLGDAVFLGDVLASGGLDDRLMRGQVLQRAEELMADAVHAEQTFFTTCGSSLSVKAAMLAVAGPHEKLLIGRDAHKSVASGLVLSGIQPVWVEPRWDAERHIAHPPSAAEFERAFEAHPDAKGALLTSPTPYGACADVRAVAEVCHRRGVPLVVDEAWGAHLPFHPSLPSWAMDAGADICVTSIHKMGSGLEQGSVFHLQGGLVPPELLKARADLLGTTSPSVLIFAGLDGWRRQMALRGRELVGGALALAAEVRPAIEAIDGLHVNDRDDFCGPSLADDFDPLPVVIDVTGLGVTGYQAADWLREHRAVDAHLNDHRRIGAQLTHGDDRGTADELLAALKDLAGAAPGLSPAPRVDVPAPGELRMEQALLPRDAFFGPAEQVPVSEAAGRVAAEMITPYPPGIPAVLPGERLTEPVLRYLTTGQAAGMNLPDANDPGMGSVRVVAGDSAG
;
A
#
# COMPACT_ATOMS: atom_id res chain seq x y z
N MET A 1 18.18 -24.96 -16.49
CA MET A 1 17.17 -25.98 -16.15
C MET A 1 15.88 -25.21 -15.88
N SER A 2 14.72 -25.68 -16.34
CA SER A 2 13.45 -25.01 -16.00
C SER A 2 13.26 -25.02 -14.49
N VAL A 3 12.86 -23.89 -13.92
CA VAL A 3 12.56 -23.76 -12.49
C VAL A 3 11.32 -24.60 -12.16
N ASP A 4 11.36 -25.36 -11.05
CA ASP A 4 10.25 -26.23 -10.63
C ASP A 4 9.32 -25.51 -9.66
N HIS A 5 8.28 -24.89 -10.21
CA HIS A 5 7.28 -24.16 -9.44
C HIS A 5 6.34 -25.04 -8.61
N THR A 6 6.39 -26.37 -8.72
CA THR A 6 5.59 -27.26 -7.86
C THR A 6 6.09 -27.30 -6.41
N ARG A 7 7.32 -26.84 -6.19
CA ARG A 7 7.97 -26.78 -4.88
C ARG A 7 7.48 -25.60 -4.06
N ALA A 8 7.49 -25.75 -2.75
CA ALA A 8 7.32 -24.68 -1.77
C ALA A 8 8.31 -24.92 -0.62
N PRO A 9 9.57 -24.45 -0.75
CA PRO A 9 10.66 -24.78 0.16
C PRO A 9 10.36 -24.53 1.64
N ILE A 10 9.67 -23.43 1.98
CA ILE A 10 9.33 -23.09 3.37
C ILE A 10 8.28 -24.05 3.91
N LEU A 11 7.23 -24.31 3.13
CA LEU A 11 6.16 -25.25 3.51
C LEU A 11 6.70 -26.67 3.68
N GLU A 12 7.51 -27.13 2.73
CA GLU A 12 8.14 -28.45 2.78
C GLU A 12 9.08 -28.60 3.99
N ALA A 13 9.87 -27.56 4.29
CA ALA A 13 10.74 -27.56 5.46
C ALA A 13 9.94 -27.58 6.78
N LEU A 14 8.78 -26.92 6.81
CA LEU A 14 7.90 -26.93 7.99
C LEU A 14 7.26 -28.32 8.20
N GLU A 15 6.80 -28.96 7.12
CA GLU A 15 6.30 -30.34 7.17
C GLU A 15 7.40 -31.32 7.63
N GLU A 16 8.63 -31.17 7.12
CA GLU A 16 9.78 -31.97 7.53
C GLU A 16 10.09 -31.77 9.03
N TYR A 17 10.06 -30.51 9.49
CA TYR A 17 10.29 -30.16 10.89
C TYR A 17 9.27 -30.86 11.81
N HIS A 18 7.99 -30.88 11.45
CA HIS A 18 6.95 -31.60 12.20
C HIS A 18 7.15 -33.11 12.15
N ARG A 19 7.45 -33.67 10.98
CA ARG A 19 7.65 -35.12 10.80
C ARG A 19 8.82 -35.65 11.64
N ALA A 20 9.86 -34.85 11.80
CA ALA A 20 11.03 -35.19 12.60
C ALA A 20 10.75 -35.26 14.11
N GLY A 21 9.58 -34.79 14.60
CA GLY A 21 9.18 -34.91 16.00
C GLY A 21 10.14 -34.22 16.99
N ARG A 22 10.76 -33.12 16.58
CA ARG A 22 11.83 -32.47 17.34
C ARG A 22 11.32 -31.90 18.67
N LEU A 23 11.95 -32.32 19.77
CA LEU A 23 11.74 -31.72 21.08
C LEU A 23 12.55 -30.42 21.20
N SER A 24 11.88 -29.29 21.01
CA SER A 24 12.53 -27.97 21.11
C SER A 24 12.65 -27.48 22.55
N PHE A 25 13.85 -27.02 22.90
CA PHE A 25 14.15 -26.18 24.07
C PHE A 25 14.49 -24.73 23.68
N THR A 26 14.49 -24.39 22.39
CA THR A 26 14.70 -23.02 21.88
C THR A 26 13.41 -22.20 21.94
N PRO A 27 13.45 -20.87 21.71
CA PRO A 27 12.23 -20.14 21.35
C PRO A 27 11.48 -20.78 20.16
N PRO A 28 10.17 -20.48 20.00
CA PRO A 28 9.34 -19.66 20.89
C PRO A 28 8.96 -20.36 22.21
N GLY A 29 8.56 -19.56 23.22
CA GLY A 29 8.29 -20.02 24.59
C GLY A 29 7.08 -20.94 24.74
N HIS A 30 6.12 -20.93 23.80
CA HIS A 30 4.97 -21.83 23.82
C HIS A 30 5.34 -23.29 23.49
N LYS A 31 6.58 -23.55 23.05
CA LYS A 31 7.14 -24.89 22.80
C LYS A 31 6.19 -25.80 22.00
N GLN A 32 5.77 -25.38 20.81
CA GLN A 32 4.84 -26.14 19.96
C GLN A 32 3.53 -26.45 20.71
N ALA A 33 2.77 -25.39 21.01
CA ALA A 33 1.52 -25.39 21.77
C ALA A 33 1.55 -25.84 23.25
N ARG A 34 2.57 -26.58 23.72
CA ARG A 34 2.60 -27.14 25.10
C ARG A 34 2.52 -26.10 26.21
N GLY A 35 3.08 -24.92 25.98
CA GLY A 35 3.07 -23.79 26.91
C GLY A 35 2.13 -22.66 26.50
N ALA A 36 1.29 -22.85 25.48
CA ALA A 36 0.30 -21.85 25.08
C ALA A 36 -0.97 -21.97 25.95
N ASP A 37 -1.61 -20.83 26.19
CA ASP A 37 -2.86 -20.77 26.93
C ASP A 37 -3.96 -21.61 26.24
N PRO A 38 -4.68 -22.49 26.96
CA PRO A 38 -5.72 -23.33 26.36
C PRO A 38 -6.86 -22.56 25.69
N ALA A 39 -7.27 -21.39 26.20
CA ALA A 39 -8.34 -20.61 25.59
C ALA A 39 -7.88 -19.97 24.28
N VAL A 40 -6.64 -19.47 24.22
CA VAL A 40 -6.04 -18.99 22.96
C VAL A 40 -5.94 -20.12 21.93
N ARG A 41 -5.50 -21.32 22.33
CA ARG A 41 -5.44 -22.49 21.43
C ARG A 41 -6.81 -22.90 20.90
N ALA A 42 -7.86 -22.78 21.71
CA ALA A 42 -9.22 -23.09 21.28
C ALA A 42 -9.73 -22.12 20.19
N VAL A 43 -9.28 -20.86 20.23
CA VAL A 43 -9.69 -19.83 19.26
C VAL A 43 -8.81 -19.84 18.02
N LEU A 44 -7.48 -19.84 18.19
CA LEU A 44 -6.52 -19.75 17.06
C LEU A 44 -6.21 -21.10 16.42
N GLY A 45 -6.45 -22.20 17.13
CA GLY A 45 -6.05 -23.54 16.72
C GLY A 45 -4.58 -23.85 17.00
N ASP A 46 -4.29 -25.14 17.19
CA ASP A 46 -2.93 -25.61 17.48
C ASP A 46 -1.96 -25.39 16.31
N ALA A 47 -2.46 -25.39 15.08
CA ALA A 47 -1.66 -25.23 13.86
C ALA A 47 -0.82 -23.94 13.87
N VAL A 48 -1.34 -22.84 14.44
CA VAL A 48 -0.61 -21.57 14.58
C VAL A 48 0.67 -21.77 15.40
N PHE A 49 0.54 -22.41 16.56
CA PHE A 49 1.67 -22.65 17.47
C PHE A 49 2.60 -23.77 17.01
N LEU A 50 2.13 -24.69 16.17
CA LEU A 50 2.96 -25.70 15.55
C LEU A 50 3.76 -25.11 14.38
N GLY A 51 3.17 -24.18 13.63
CA GLY A 51 3.82 -23.47 12.52
C GLY A 51 4.75 -22.33 12.96
N ASP A 52 4.60 -21.82 14.18
CA ASP A 52 5.49 -20.80 14.75
C ASP A 52 6.79 -21.43 15.29
N VAL A 53 7.78 -21.51 14.39
CA VAL A 53 9.12 -22.06 14.64
C VAL A 53 10.18 -21.04 14.27
N LEU A 54 11.39 -21.18 14.82
CA LEU A 54 12.52 -20.33 14.42
C LEU A 54 12.87 -20.57 12.96
N ALA A 55 13.01 -19.51 12.16
CA ALA A 55 13.52 -19.62 10.79
C ALA A 55 14.96 -20.18 10.78
N SER A 56 15.85 -19.61 11.59
CA SER A 56 17.23 -20.08 11.76
C SER A 56 17.38 -21.00 12.98
N GLY A 57 17.98 -22.18 12.79
CA GLY A 57 18.14 -23.18 13.85
C GLY A 57 16.86 -23.91 14.25
N GLY A 58 15.75 -23.67 13.54
CA GLY A 58 14.50 -24.41 13.62
C GLY A 58 14.14 -25.01 12.25
N LEU A 59 13.54 -24.19 11.38
CA LEU A 59 13.15 -24.54 10.01
C LEU A 59 14.37 -24.92 9.16
N ASP A 60 15.44 -24.13 9.25
CA ASP A 60 16.76 -24.47 8.73
C ASP A 60 17.74 -24.77 9.88
N ASP A 61 18.91 -25.30 9.58
CA ASP A 61 19.95 -25.46 10.57
C ASP A 61 20.56 -24.12 11.01
N ARG A 62 21.34 -24.14 12.11
CA ARG A 62 21.95 -22.92 12.68
C ARG A 62 22.85 -22.17 11.68
N LEU A 63 23.38 -22.87 10.68
CA LEU A 63 24.27 -22.32 9.67
C LEU A 63 23.53 -21.98 8.36
N MET A 64 22.19 -22.12 8.33
CA MET A 64 21.33 -21.90 7.17
C MET A 64 21.77 -22.71 5.94
N ARG A 65 22.35 -23.90 6.14
CA ARG A 65 22.90 -24.72 5.04
C ARG A 65 21.82 -25.31 4.14
N GLY A 66 20.57 -25.38 4.62
CA GLY A 66 19.44 -25.78 3.82
C GLY A 66 18.99 -24.71 2.82
N GLN A 67 19.42 -23.46 2.96
CA GLN A 67 19.05 -22.34 2.08
C GLN A 67 17.54 -22.28 1.86
N VAL A 68 16.74 -22.54 2.89
CA VAL A 68 15.28 -22.71 2.73
C VAL A 68 14.63 -21.41 2.24
N LEU A 69 14.91 -20.29 2.90
CA LEU A 69 14.39 -18.96 2.52
C LEU A 69 14.91 -18.53 1.15
N GLN A 70 16.21 -18.65 0.92
CA GLN A 70 16.83 -18.27 -0.35
C GLN A 70 16.17 -18.99 -1.54
N ARG A 71 15.93 -20.31 -1.43
CA ARG A 71 15.28 -21.07 -2.50
C ARG A 71 13.83 -20.61 -2.74
N ALA A 72 13.09 -20.23 -1.71
CA ALA A 72 11.73 -19.69 -1.87
C ALA A 72 11.74 -18.31 -2.52
N GLU A 73 12.71 -17.47 -2.17
CA GLU A 73 12.95 -16.16 -2.79
C GLU A 73 13.36 -16.29 -4.27
N GLU A 74 14.23 -17.24 -4.62
CA GLU A 74 14.61 -17.55 -6.01
C GLU A 74 13.40 -18.01 -6.84
N LEU A 75 12.54 -18.86 -6.28
CA LEU A 75 11.29 -19.27 -6.95
C LEU A 75 10.33 -18.10 -7.14
N MET A 76 10.23 -17.18 -6.16
CA MET A 76 9.42 -15.98 -6.31
C MET A 76 9.98 -15.06 -7.40
N ALA A 77 11.30 -14.82 -7.41
CA ALA A 77 11.94 -13.96 -8.40
C ALA A 77 11.65 -14.46 -9.83
N ASP A 78 11.81 -15.77 -10.06
CA ASP A 78 11.47 -16.38 -11.36
C ASP A 78 9.98 -16.26 -11.70
N ALA A 79 9.08 -16.48 -10.73
CA ALA A 79 7.63 -16.43 -10.94
C ALA A 79 7.10 -15.05 -11.34
N VAL A 80 7.80 -13.98 -10.97
CA VAL A 80 7.42 -12.60 -11.31
C VAL A 80 8.34 -11.95 -12.33
N HIS A 81 9.38 -12.63 -12.83
CA HIS A 81 10.39 -12.06 -13.74
C HIS A 81 11.29 -10.97 -13.10
N ALA A 82 11.60 -11.11 -11.82
CA ALA A 82 12.64 -10.31 -11.16
C ALA A 82 13.99 -11.06 -11.15
N GLU A 83 15.11 -10.34 -11.06
CA GLU A 83 16.43 -10.98 -10.90
C GLU A 83 16.64 -11.47 -9.46
N GLN A 84 16.17 -10.69 -8.49
CA GLN A 84 16.23 -11.04 -7.06
C GLN A 84 14.95 -10.64 -6.35
N THR A 85 14.69 -11.32 -5.23
CA THR A 85 13.51 -11.11 -4.41
C THR A 85 13.85 -11.32 -2.94
N PHE A 86 13.20 -10.56 -2.07
CA PHE A 86 13.39 -10.62 -0.63
C PHE A 86 12.04 -10.69 0.07
N PHE A 87 11.86 -11.64 0.98
CA PHE A 87 10.65 -11.74 1.78
C PHE A 87 10.77 -10.91 3.06
N THR A 88 9.66 -10.31 3.49
CA THR A 88 9.57 -9.63 4.78
C THR A 88 8.30 -10.02 5.53
N THR A 89 8.41 -10.05 6.87
CA THR A 89 7.29 -10.24 7.78
C THR A 89 6.90 -8.94 8.49
N CYS A 90 7.33 -7.80 7.97
CA CYS A 90 7.11 -6.48 8.57
C CYS A 90 6.36 -5.53 7.61
N GLY A 91 5.65 -6.08 6.62
CA GLY A 91 4.85 -5.36 5.64
C GLY A 91 5.65 -4.51 4.66
N SER A 92 4.97 -4.01 3.63
CA SER A 92 5.55 -3.10 2.61
C SER A 92 6.03 -1.79 3.22
N SER A 93 5.51 -1.43 4.40
CA SER A 93 6.00 -0.31 5.19
C SER A 93 7.49 -0.42 5.53
N LEU A 94 8.02 -1.63 5.71
CA LEU A 94 9.47 -1.86 5.85
C LEU A 94 10.14 -1.84 4.48
N SER A 95 9.59 -2.59 3.52
CA SER A 95 10.15 -2.78 2.18
C SER A 95 10.43 -1.45 1.47
N VAL A 96 9.47 -0.52 1.51
CA VAL A 96 9.63 0.80 0.88
C VAL A 96 10.73 1.64 1.55
N LYS A 97 10.88 1.55 2.88
CA LYS A 97 11.94 2.24 3.61
C LYS A 97 13.32 1.67 3.27
N ALA A 98 13.42 0.35 3.14
CA ALA A 98 14.65 -0.30 2.71
C ALA A 98 15.03 0.12 1.27
N ALA A 99 14.06 0.16 0.36
CA ALA A 99 14.26 0.64 -1.01
C ALA A 99 14.73 2.10 -1.06
N MET A 100 14.06 3.00 -0.31
CA MET A 100 14.47 4.40 -0.21
C MET A 100 15.91 4.56 0.31
N LEU A 101 16.27 3.85 1.38
CA LEU A 101 17.61 3.88 1.99
C LEU A 101 18.70 3.23 1.12
N ALA A 102 18.31 2.41 0.14
CA ALA A 102 19.24 1.85 -0.84
C ALA A 102 19.54 2.84 -1.98
N VAL A 103 18.63 3.80 -2.22
CA VAL A 103 18.72 4.79 -3.31
C VAL A 103 19.31 6.12 -2.83
N ALA A 104 18.88 6.61 -1.66
CA ALA A 104 19.29 7.91 -1.13
C ALA A 104 19.65 7.84 0.35
N GLY A 105 20.69 8.58 0.74
CA GLY A 105 21.11 8.78 2.12
C GLY A 105 20.51 10.02 2.77
N PRO A 106 20.84 10.27 4.06
CA PRO A 106 20.44 11.50 4.75
C PRO A 106 20.88 12.74 3.98
N HIS A 107 19.98 13.72 3.84
CA HIS A 107 20.16 14.98 3.12
C HIS A 107 20.37 14.86 1.60
N GLU A 108 20.32 13.66 1.03
CA GLU A 108 20.26 13.48 -0.42
C GLU A 108 18.83 13.58 -0.92
N LYS A 109 18.65 14.02 -2.17
CA LYS A 109 17.33 14.23 -2.77
C LYS A 109 16.79 12.95 -3.41
N LEU A 110 15.51 12.69 -3.18
CA LEU A 110 14.74 11.65 -3.87
C LEU A 110 13.49 12.29 -4.47
N LEU A 111 13.22 12.06 -5.76
CA LEU A 111 11.95 12.49 -6.37
C LEU A 111 10.85 11.51 -5.95
N ILE A 112 9.72 12.02 -5.47
CA ILE A 112 8.65 11.18 -4.91
C ILE A 112 7.30 11.70 -5.39
N GLY A 113 6.45 10.84 -5.94
CA GLY A 113 5.04 11.18 -6.21
C GLY A 113 4.33 11.62 -4.92
N ARG A 114 3.62 12.76 -4.94
CA ARG A 114 2.95 13.30 -3.72
C ARG A 114 1.77 12.43 -3.24
N ASP A 115 1.34 11.48 -4.07
CA ASP A 115 0.38 10.41 -3.80
C ASP A 115 0.96 9.23 -3.01
N ALA A 116 2.22 9.33 -2.57
CA ALA A 116 2.89 8.31 -1.78
C ALA A 116 2.16 7.99 -0.45
N HIS A 117 2.14 6.70 -0.10
CA HIS A 117 1.57 6.22 1.16
C HIS A 117 2.36 6.72 2.38
N LYS A 118 1.69 6.81 3.54
CA LYS A 118 2.30 7.28 4.81
C LYS A 118 3.56 6.54 5.26
N SER A 119 3.81 5.34 4.75
CA SER A 119 5.07 4.61 4.98
C SER A 119 6.28 5.30 4.35
N VAL A 120 6.13 5.94 3.20
CA VAL A 120 7.16 6.75 2.55
C VAL A 120 7.47 7.97 3.41
N ALA A 121 6.44 8.68 3.87
CA ALA A 121 6.58 9.79 4.82
C ALA A 121 7.33 9.39 6.09
N SER A 122 6.96 8.26 6.69
CA SER A 122 7.67 7.70 7.84
C SER A 122 9.13 7.34 7.50
N GLY A 123 9.38 6.88 6.27
CA GLY A 123 10.73 6.65 5.75
C GLY A 123 11.56 7.91 5.67
N LEU A 124 10.98 9.03 5.23
CA LEU A 124 11.65 10.34 5.20
C LEU A 124 12.01 10.82 6.61
N VAL A 125 11.10 10.68 7.57
CA VAL A 125 11.35 11.01 8.99
C VAL A 125 12.52 10.19 9.56
N LEU A 126 12.56 8.88 9.28
CA LEU A 126 13.62 8.01 9.80
C LEU A 126 14.97 8.24 9.11
N SER A 127 14.96 8.43 7.79
CA SER A 127 16.19 8.51 6.98
C SER A 127 16.80 9.91 6.99
N GLY A 128 15.99 10.97 7.03
CA GLY A 128 16.45 12.33 6.73
C GLY A 128 16.72 12.57 5.25
N ILE A 129 16.25 11.69 4.35
CA ILE A 129 16.24 11.94 2.89
C ILE A 129 15.43 13.22 2.63
N GLN A 130 15.90 14.06 1.71
CA GLN A 130 15.20 15.26 1.29
C GLN A 130 14.18 14.92 0.19
N PRO A 131 12.87 15.02 0.43
CA PRO A 131 11.89 14.76 -0.61
C PRO A 131 11.85 15.90 -1.63
N VAL A 132 11.73 15.55 -2.90
CA VAL A 132 11.32 16.44 -3.99
C VAL A 132 9.99 15.93 -4.52
N TRP A 133 8.90 16.62 -4.19
CA TRP A 133 7.56 16.19 -4.54
C TRP A 133 7.27 16.38 -6.03
N VAL A 134 6.82 15.31 -6.68
CA VAL A 134 6.28 15.29 -8.04
C VAL A 134 4.76 15.29 -7.93
N GLU A 135 4.13 16.31 -8.53
CA GLU A 135 2.68 16.49 -8.41
C GLU A 135 1.91 15.38 -9.15
N PRO A 136 0.85 14.82 -8.55
CA PRO A 136 -0.04 13.90 -9.21
C PRO A 136 -0.94 14.64 -10.21
N ARG A 137 -1.54 13.89 -11.13
CA ARG A 137 -2.52 14.40 -12.08
C ARG A 137 -3.90 14.47 -11.42
N TRP A 138 -4.37 15.68 -11.09
CA TRP A 138 -5.65 15.87 -10.42
C TRP A 138 -6.84 15.82 -11.39
N ASP A 139 -7.82 14.97 -11.10
CA ASP A 139 -9.15 14.97 -11.73
C ASP A 139 -10.10 15.86 -10.92
N ALA A 140 -10.47 17.01 -11.50
CA ALA A 140 -11.38 17.98 -10.89
C ALA A 140 -12.86 17.58 -10.99
N GLU A 141 -13.24 16.67 -11.86
CA GLU A 141 -14.60 16.14 -11.95
C GLU A 141 -14.84 15.09 -10.87
N ARG A 142 -13.86 14.19 -10.68
CA ARG A 142 -13.95 13.08 -9.74
C ARG A 142 -13.33 13.40 -8.37
N HIS A 143 -12.60 14.49 -8.21
CA HIS A 143 -11.89 14.84 -6.97
C HIS A 143 -10.94 13.72 -6.51
N ILE A 144 -10.11 13.25 -7.43
CA ILE A 144 -9.17 12.16 -7.18
C ILE A 144 -7.82 12.49 -7.84
N ALA A 145 -6.74 11.99 -7.24
CA ALA A 145 -5.39 12.09 -7.78
C ALA A 145 -5.03 10.82 -8.56
N HIS A 146 -4.59 10.99 -9.81
CA HIS A 146 -3.96 9.94 -10.61
C HIS A 146 -2.44 10.02 -10.52
N PRO A 147 -1.71 8.91 -10.80
CA PRO A 147 -0.26 8.90 -10.70
C PRO A 147 0.41 9.99 -11.56
N PRO A 148 1.54 10.55 -11.10
CA PRO A 148 2.34 11.48 -11.89
C PRO A 148 2.83 10.85 -13.20
N SER A 149 2.90 11.67 -14.25
CA SER A 149 3.38 11.32 -15.58
C SER A 149 4.90 11.34 -15.70
N ALA A 150 5.44 10.64 -16.69
CA ALA A 150 6.87 10.71 -17.03
C ALA A 150 7.36 12.13 -17.34
N ALA A 151 6.51 12.97 -17.92
CA ALA A 151 6.83 14.38 -18.18
C ALA A 151 6.97 15.20 -16.88
N GLU A 152 6.21 14.87 -15.83
CA GLU A 152 6.36 15.48 -14.50
C GLU A 152 7.68 15.08 -13.84
N PHE A 153 8.05 13.79 -13.93
CA PHE A 153 9.38 13.35 -13.47
C PHE A 153 10.52 13.98 -14.26
N GLU A 154 10.40 14.09 -15.59
CA GLU A 154 11.41 14.73 -16.44
C GLU A 154 11.66 16.18 -15.97
N ARG A 155 10.60 16.98 -15.81
CA ARG A 155 10.68 18.36 -15.30
C ARG A 155 11.27 18.43 -13.89
N ALA A 156 10.89 17.52 -13.01
CA ALA A 156 11.41 17.48 -11.66
C ALA A 156 12.92 17.17 -11.64
N PHE A 157 13.41 16.25 -12.49
CA PHE A 157 14.84 15.98 -12.62
C PHE A 157 15.61 17.13 -13.28
N GLU A 158 15.01 17.86 -14.22
CA GLU A 158 15.62 19.09 -14.77
C GLU A 158 15.84 20.15 -13.69
N ALA A 159 14.87 20.33 -12.78
CA ALA A 159 14.98 21.24 -11.66
C ALA A 159 15.91 20.73 -10.54
N HIS A 160 16.03 19.41 -10.40
CA HIS A 160 16.82 18.75 -9.35
C HIS A 160 17.75 17.67 -9.95
N PRO A 161 18.77 18.07 -10.72
CA PRO A 161 19.67 17.12 -11.40
C PRO A 161 20.56 16.31 -10.43
N ASP A 162 20.62 16.71 -9.16
CA ASP A 162 21.37 16.05 -8.10
C ASP A 162 20.58 14.96 -7.35
N ALA A 163 19.31 14.74 -7.70
CA ALA A 163 18.49 13.68 -7.10
C ALA A 163 19.03 12.28 -7.43
N LYS A 164 18.93 11.38 -6.45
CA LYS A 164 19.54 10.04 -6.50
C LYS A 164 18.66 8.97 -7.13
N GLY A 165 17.40 9.28 -7.40
CA GLY A 165 16.43 8.36 -8.01
C GLY A 165 15.02 8.91 -7.89
N ALA A 166 14.06 8.06 -8.24
CA ALA A 166 12.64 8.36 -8.14
C ALA A 166 11.87 7.26 -7.40
N LEU A 167 10.78 7.64 -6.75
CA LEU A 167 9.79 6.74 -6.16
C LEU A 167 8.41 7.09 -6.72
N LEU A 168 7.75 6.09 -7.31
CA LEU A 168 6.42 6.17 -7.91
C LEU A 168 5.48 5.16 -7.24
N THR A 169 4.23 5.55 -7.01
CA THR A 169 3.18 4.61 -6.57
C THR A 169 2.36 4.19 -7.78
N SER A 170 2.26 2.88 -8.04
CA SER A 170 1.40 2.35 -9.10
C SER A 170 1.16 0.85 -8.87
N PRO A 171 -0.08 0.35 -8.88
CA PRO A 171 -1.34 1.09 -8.97
C PRO A 171 -1.63 1.95 -7.73
N THR A 172 -2.50 2.96 -7.88
CA THR A 172 -3.13 3.62 -6.74
C THR A 172 -4.12 2.67 -6.05
N PRO A 173 -4.55 2.95 -4.80
CA PRO A 173 -5.61 2.18 -4.13
C PRO A 173 -6.96 2.15 -4.87
N TYR A 174 -7.13 2.99 -5.89
CA TYR A 174 -8.33 3.08 -6.72
C TYR A 174 -8.20 2.33 -8.05
N GLY A 175 -7.05 1.69 -8.32
CA GLY A 175 -6.79 0.94 -9.55
C GLY A 175 -6.18 1.75 -10.71
N ALA A 176 -5.99 3.07 -10.55
CA ALA A 176 -5.31 3.89 -11.55
C ALA A 176 -3.80 3.57 -11.60
N CYS A 177 -3.24 3.43 -12.80
CA CYS A 177 -1.85 3.04 -13.01
C CYS A 177 -1.07 4.10 -13.80
N ALA A 178 0.22 4.20 -13.51
CA ALA A 178 1.16 5.07 -14.21
C ALA A 178 1.79 4.37 -15.42
N ASP A 179 2.31 5.14 -16.37
CA ASP A 179 3.28 4.63 -17.35
C ASP A 179 4.66 4.42 -16.70
N VAL A 180 4.79 3.32 -15.96
CA VAL A 180 6.02 2.93 -15.24
C VAL A 180 7.22 2.84 -16.20
N ARG A 181 7.01 2.37 -17.43
CA ARG A 181 8.08 2.21 -18.42
C ARG A 181 8.64 3.56 -18.83
N ALA A 182 7.79 4.53 -19.15
CA ALA A 182 8.23 5.87 -19.51
C ALA A 182 8.97 6.55 -18.34
N VAL A 183 8.52 6.35 -17.09
CA VAL A 183 9.22 6.88 -15.91
C VAL A 183 10.58 6.18 -15.71
N ALA A 184 10.67 4.86 -15.91
CA ALA A 184 11.93 4.12 -15.84
C ALA A 184 12.93 4.66 -16.88
N GLU A 185 12.49 4.90 -18.12
CA GLU A 185 13.32 5.49 -19.17
C GLU A 185 13.85 6.89 -18.80
N VAL A 186 13.01 7.74 -18.16
CA VAL A 186 13.42 9.05 -17.63
C VAL A 186 14.55 8.92 -16.61
N CYS A 187 14.46 7.94 -15.71
CA CYS A 187 15.46 7.67 -14.68
C CYS A 187 16.76 7.09 -15.28
N HIS A 188 16.65 6.09 -16.15
CA HIS A 188 17.79 5.38 -16.71
C HIS A 188 18.63 6.25 -17.66
N ARG A 189 18.03 7.19 -18.40
CA ARG A 189 18.78 8.19 -19.18
C ARG A 189 19.72 9.05 -18.32
N ARG A 190 19.44 9.14 -17.02
CA ARG A 190 20.22 9.89 -16.03
C ARG A 190 21.11 8.99 -15.16
N GLY A 191 21.06 7.67 -15.36
CA GLY A 191 21.82 6.69 -14.58
C GLY A 191 21.38 6.60 -13.12
N VAL A 192 20.10 6.86 -12.83
CA VAL A 192 19.53 6.76 -11.48
C VAL A 192 18.39 5.73 -11.44
N PRO A 193 18.19 5.02 -10.32
CA PRO A 193 17.17 3.97 -10.22
C PRO A 193 15.74 4.52 -10.05
N LEU A 194 14.78 3.71 -10.47
CA LEU A 194 13.35 3.87 -10.17
C LEU A 194 12.90 2.84 -9.12
N VAL A 195 12.29 3.32 -8.04
CA VAL A 195 11.53 2.51 -7.08
C VAL A 195 10.04 2.62 -7.39
N VAL A 196 9.35 1.50 -7.50
CA VAL A 196 7.89 1.46 -7.61
C VAL A 196 7.29 0.85 -6.34
N ASP A 197 6.48 1.64 -5.63
CA ASP A 197 5.57 1.13 -4.61
C ASP A 197 4.33 0.55 -5.31
N GLU A 198 4.39 -0.74 -5.58
CA GLU A 198 3.36 -1.56 -6.23
C GLU A 198 2.62 -2.41 -5.18
N ALA A 199 2.38 -1.84 -4.00
CA ALA A 199 1.73 -2.56 -2.89
C ALA A 199 0.38 -3.19 -3.29
N TRP A 200 -0.34 -2.57 -4.23
CA TRP A 200 -1.61 -3.06 -4.79
C TRP A 200 -1.45 -3.94 -6.05
N GLY A 201 -0.23 -4.12 -6.59
CA GLY A 201 -0.03 -4.79 -7.86
C GLY A 201 0.47 -6.24 -7.79
N ALA A 202 0.42 -6.91 -6.63
CA ALA A 202 0.97 -8.26 -6.46
C ALA A 202 0.43 -9.32 -7.46
N HIS A 203 -0.75 -9.10 -8.03
CA HIS A 203 -1.43 -10.01 -8.95
C HIS A 203 -1.16 -9.70 -10.44
N LEU A 204 -0.64 -8.51 -10.76
CA LEU A 204 -0.40 -8.01 -12.12
C LEU A 204 0.45 -8.95 -13.01
N PRO A 205 1.57 -9.53 -12.55
CA PRO A 205 2.42 -10.35 -13.43
C PRO A 205 1.76 -11.66 -13.90
N PHE A 206 0.62 -12.05 -13.32
CA PHE A 206 0.02 -13.36 -13.54
C PHE A 206 -1.09 -13.39 -14.60
N HIS A 207 -1.46 -12.24 -15.20
CA HIS A 207 -2.46 -12.23 -16.27
C HIS A 207 -2.22 -11.09 -17.30
N PRO A 208 -2.22 -11.39 -18.62
CA PRO A 208 -1.85 -10.42 -19.66
C PRO A 208 -2.89 -9.32 -19.93
N SER A 209 -4.09 -9.42 -19.35
CA SER A 209 -5.13 -8.38 -19.45
C SER A 209 -5.06 -7.33 -18.34
N LEU A 210 -4.10 -7.46 -17.43
CA LEU A 210 -3.84 -6.48 -16.39
C LEU A 210 -2.79 -5.46 -16.85
N PRO A 211 -2.70 -4.30 -16.15
CA PRO A 211 -1.62 -3.36 -16.35
C PRO A 211 -0.23 -3.99 -16.28
N SER A 212 0.74 -3.37 -16.95
CA SER A 212 2.13 -3.84 -16.91
C SER A 212 2.67 -3.77 -15.49
N TRP A 213 3.19 -4.90 -15.00
CA TRP A 213 3.81 -4.98 -13.68
C TRP A 213 5.19 -4.28 -13.67
N ALA A 214 5.61 -3.77 -12.52
CA ALA A 214 6.73 -2.83 -12.43
C ALA A 214 8.07 -3.38 -12.97
N MET A 215 8.43 -4.66 -12.74
CA MET A 215 9.73 -5.14 -13.23
C MET A 215 9.71 -5.40 -14.74
N ASP A 216 8.62 -5.90 -15.31
CA ASP A 216 8.50 -6.01 -16.78
C ASP A 216 8.52 -4.62 -17.45
N ALA A 217 8.10 -3.58 -16.71
CA ALA A 217 8.18 -2.19 -17.12
C ALA A 217 9.56 -1.55 -16.93
N GLY A 218 10.50 -2.22 -16.26
CA GLY A 218 11.89 -1.77 -16.11
C GLY A 218 12.21 -1.01 -14.81
N ALA A 219 11.34 -1.09 -13.79
CA ALA A 219 11.69 -0.59 -12.46
C ALA A 219 12.90 -1.32 -11.88
N ASP A 220 13.79 -0.63 -11.16
CA ASP A 220 14.95 -1.26 -10.53
C ASP A 220 14.57 -1.96 -9.22
N ILE A 221 13.64 -1.36 -8.46
CA ILE A 221 13.07 -1.96 -7.26
C ILE A 221 11.54 -1.90 -7.33
N CYS A 222 10.86 -3.01 -7.04
CA CYS A 222 9.42 -3.07 -6.88
C CYS A 222 9.06 -3.57 -5.47
N VAL A 223 8.11 -2.92 -4.80
CA VAL A 223 7.61 -3.31 -3.48
C VAL A 223 6.15 -3.76 -3.60
N THR A 224 5.82 -4.97 -3.14
CA THR A 224 4.45 -5.51 -3.18
C THR A 224 3.95 -5.94 -1.80
N SER A 225 2.66 -5.71 -1.52
CA SER A 225 1.97 -6.27 -0.35
C SER A 225 1.20 -7.52 -0.77
N ILE A 226 1.75 -8.69 -0.46
CA ILE A 226 1.09 -9.95 -0.81
C ILE A 226 -0.20 -10.17 0.00
N HIS A 227 -0.35 -9.55 1.18
CA HIS A 227 -1.60 -9.61 1.95
C HIS A 227 -2.74 -8.75 1.40
N LYS A 228 -2.45 -7.81 0.49
CA LYS A 228 -3.48 -6.93 -0.10
C LYS A 228 -4.17 -7.62 -1.27
N MET A 229 -3.41 -7.79 -2.36
CA MET A 229 -3.91 -8.32 -3.63
C MET A 229 -3.44 -9.75 -3.91
N GLY A 230 -2.58 -10.29 -3.06
CA GLY A 230 -2.35 -11.72 -2.97
C GLY A 230 -3.16 -12.34 -1.83
N SER A 231 -3.13 -13.66 -1.74
CA SER A 231 -3.70 -14.40 -0.60
C SER A 231 -2.65 -14.64 0.48
N GLY A 232 -1.84 -13.61 0.77
CA GLY A 232 -0.84 -13.63 1.83
C GLY A 232 -1.45 -13.32 3.20
N LEU A 233 -0.79 -13.77 4.26
CA LEU A 233 -1.11 -13.35 5.62
C LEU A 233 -0.71 -11.89 5.84
N GLU A 234 -1.48 -11.18 6.67
CA GLU A 234 -1.16 -9.82 7.12
C GLU A 234 0.32 -9.62 7.47
N GLN A 235 0.86 -8.44 7.16
CA GLN A 235 2.29 -8.12 7.20
C GLN A 235 3.17 -8.85 6.17
N GLY A 236 2.65 -9.80 5.41
CA GLY A 236 3.37 -10.44 4.30
C GLY A 236 3.63 -9.45 3.16
N SER A 237 4.90 -9.18 2.89
CA SER A 237 5.34 -8.31 1.78
C SER A 237 6.60 -8.86 1.16
N VAL A 238 6.81 -8.47 -0.09
CA VAL A 238 7.95 -8.86 -0.90
C VAL A 238 8.49 -7.60 -1.57
N PHE A 239 9.80 -7.54 -1.76
CA PHE A 239 10.40 -6.56 -2.65
C PHE A 239 11.37 -7.23 -3.61
N HIS A 240 11.35 -6.73 -4.83
CA HIS A 240 12.03 -7.28 -5.99
C HIS A 240 13.11 -6.31 -6.45
N LEU A 241 14.20 -6.86 -7.01
CA LEU A 241 15.34 -6.09 -7.51
C LEU A 241 15.77 -6.63 -8.86
N GLN A 242 16.14 -5.73 -9.78
CA GLN A 242 16.77 -6.07 -11.05
C GLN A 242 17.69 -4.95 -11.52
N GLY A 243 18.55 -5.27 -12.48
CA GLY A 243 19.43 -4.29 -13.10
C GLY A 243 20.66 -3.97 -12.24
N GLY A 244 21.42 -2.96 -12.68
CA GLY A 244 22.74 -2.67 -12.13
C GLY A 244 22.84 -1.40 -11.28
N LEU A 245 21.75 -0.66 -11.09
CA LEU A 245 21.78 0.66 -10.44
C LEU A 245 21.74 0.59 -8.91
N VAL A 246 21.25 -0.51 -8.34
CA VAL A 246 21.24 -0.75 -6.89
C VAL A 246 21.94 -2.07 -6.58
N PRO A 247 23.05 -2.07 -5.80
CA PRO A 247 23.71 -3.31 -5.41
C PRO A 247 22.82 -4.16 -4.49
N PRO A 248 22.65 -5.47 -4.75
CA PRO A 248 21.79 -6.33 -3.94
C PRO A 248 22.19 -6.42 -2.46
N GLU A 249 23.49 -6.48 -2.20
CA GLU A 249 24.03 -6.50 -0.83
C GLU A 249 23.73 -5.20 -0.07
N LEU A 250 23.65 -4.06 -0.77
CA LEU A 250 23.27 -2.79 -0.16
C LEU A 250 21.80 -2.82 0.24
N LEU A 251 20.91 -3.19 -0.69
CA LEU A 251 19.48 -3.29 -0.42
C LEU A 251 19.19 -4.25 0.74
N LYS A 252 19.82 -5.44 0.71
CA LYS A 252 19.71 -6.41 1.80
C LYS A 252 20.18 -5.82 3.14
N ALA A 253 21.32 -5.16 3.17
CA ALA A 253 21.83 -4.54 4.40
C ALA A 253 20.88 -3.46 4.96
N ARG A 254 20.16 -2.72 4.09
CA ARG A 254 19.14 -1.76 4.52
C ARG A 254 17.87 -2.42 5.03
N ALA A 255 17.44 -3.52 4.40
CA ALA A 255 16.30 -4.31 4.87
C ALA A 255 16.58 -4.93 6.24
N ASP A 256 17.77 -5.52 6.43
CA ASP A 256 18.19 -6.16 7.68
C ASP A 256 18.23 -5.15 8.86
N LEU A 257 18.48 -3.86 8.61
CA LEU A 257 18.43 -2.81 9.65
C LEU A 257 17.03 -2.60 10.24
N LEU A 258 15.99 -2.77 9.41
CA LEU A 258 14.61 -2.50 9.78
C LEU A 258 13.85 -3.77 10.18
N GLY A 259 14.39 -4.94 9.83
CA GLY A 259 13.74 -6.23 9.99
C GLY A 259 13.76 -6.75 11.42
N THR A 260 12.83 -7.69 11.71
CA THR A 260 12.88 -8.48 12.94
C THR A 260 13.98 -9.54 12.86
N THR A 261 14.68 -9.78 13.97
CA THR A 261 15.61 -10.92 14.11
C THR A 261 14.89 -12.25 14.34
N SER A 262 13.57 -12.22 14.52
CA SER A 262 12.70 -13.38 14.72
C SER A 262 11.52 -13.31 13.74
N PRO A 263 11.75 -13.53 12.43
CA PRO A 263 10.69 -13.48 11.42
C PRO A 263 9.67 -14.61 11.61
N SER A 264 8.42 -14.32 11.29
CA SER A 264 7.33 -15.30 11.35
C SER A 264 7.42 -16.29 10.20
N VAL A 265 7.71 -17.55 10.53
CA VAL A 265 7.70 -18.65 9.53
C VAL A 265 6.31 -18.87 8.95
N LEU A 266 5.23 -18.57 9.70
CA LEU A 266 3.86 -18.62 9.18
C LEU A 266 3.66 -17.67 8.01
N ILE A 267 4.17 -16.43 8.12
CA ILE A 267 4.08 -15.44 7.03
C ILE A 267 4.92 -15.90 5.84
N PHE A 268 6.16 -16.34 6.04
CA PHE A 268 6.99 -16.87 4.95
C PHE A 268 6.36 -18.07 4.25
N ALA A 269 5.74 -18.98 5.01
CA ALA A 269 5.02 -20.13 4.48
C ALA A 269 3.82 -19.70 3.62
N GLY A 270 3.09 -18.66 4.06
CA GLY A 270 2.01 -18.05 3.28
C GLY A 270 2.50 -17.42 1.97
N LEU A 271 3.61 -16.67 2.00
CA LEU A 271 4.20 -16.07 0.80
C LEU A 271 4.65 -17.14 -0.21
N ASP A 272 5.35 -18.17 0.28
CA ASP A 272 5.85 -19.27 -0.54
C ASP A 272 4.71 -20.11 -1.14
N GLY A 273 3.68 -20.39 -0.34
CA GLY A 273 2.45 -21.07 -0.78
C GLY A 273 1.68 -20.28 -1.84
N TRP A 274 1.47 -18.98 -1.62
CA TRP A 274 0.82 -18.10 -2.58
C TRP A 274 1.58 -18.04 -3.90
N ARG A 275 2.91 -17.88 -3.86
CA ARG A 275 3.77 -17.92 -5.04
C ARG A 275 3.60 -19.21 -5.85
N ARG A 276 3.54 -20.37 -5.18
CA ARG A 276 3.27 -21.66 -5.84
C ARG A 276 1.92 -21.66 -6.54
N GLN A 277 0.88 -21.20 -5.87
CA GLN A 277 -0.47 -21.14 -6.43
C GLN A 277 -0.50 -20.26 -7.69
N MET A 278 0.11 -19.08 -7.62
CA MET A 278 0.12 -18.13 -8.73
C MET A 278 0.98 -18.62 -9.91
N ALA A 279 2.16 -19.19 -9.66
CA ALA A 279 2.99 -19.74 -10.72
C ALA A 279 2.31 -20.92 -11.46
N LEU A 280 1.52 -21.74 -10.74
CA LEU A 280 0.85 -22.90 -11.34
C LEU A 280 -0.52 -22.58 -11.94
N ARG A 281 -1.27 -21.65 -11.35
CA ARG A 281 -2.70 -21.42 -11.64
C ARG A 281 -3.08 -19.94 -11.75
N GLY A 282 -2.14 -19.01 -11.62
CA GLY A 282 -2.40 -17.57 -11.54
C GLY A 282 -3.21 -17.05 -12.72
N ARG A 283 -2.90 -17.49 -13.95
CA ARG A 283 -3.66 -17.09 -15.14
C ARG A 283 -5.14 -17.46 -15.05
N GLU A 284 -5.46 -18.64 -14.55
CA GLU A 284 -6.85 -19.09 -14.39
C GLU A 284 -7.54 -18.35 -13.24
N LEU A 285 -6.87 -18.25 -12.09
CA LEU A 285 -7.42 -17.63 -10.88
C LEU A 285 -7.73 -16.14 -11.09
N VAL A 286 -6.76 -15.41 -11.63
CA VAL A 286 -6.91 -13.98 -11.95
C VAL A 286 -7.89 -13.78 -13.11
N GLY A 287 -7.88 -14.67 -14.12
CA GLY A 287 -8.87 -14.66 -15.19
C GLY A 287 -10.30 -14.82 -14.67
N GLY A 288 -10.51 -15.67 -13.67
CA GLY A 288 -11.79 -15.83 -12.96
C GLY A 288 -12.22 -14.57 -12.23
N ALA A 289 -11.31 -13.94 -11.48
CA ALA A 289 -11.59 -12.68 -10.78
C ALA A 289 -11.94 -11.54 -11.76
N LEU A 290 -11.24 -11.45 -12.90
CA LEU A 290 -11.53 -10.49 -13.96
C LEU A 290 -12.91 -10.74 -14.60
N ALA A 291 -13.27 -12.01 -14.83
CA ALA A 291 -14.59 -12.36 -15.34
C ALA A 291 -15.70 -11.98 -14.35
N LEU A 292 -15.49 -12.24 -13.05
CA LEU A 292 -16.42 -11.84 -12.00
C LEU A 292 -16.58 -10.31 -11.95
N ALA A 293 -15.48 -9.56 -11.99
CA ALA A 293 -15.52 -8.10 -12.03
C ALA A 293 -16.29 -7.58 -13.26
N ALA A 294 -16.11 -8.19 -14.43
CA ALA A 294 -16.83 -7.83 -15.65
C ALA A 294 -18.34 -8.11 -15.57
N GLU A 295 -18.77 -9.09 -14.77
CA GLU A 295 -20.19 -9.36 -14.50
C GLU A 295 -20.78 -8.41 -13.44
N VAL A 296 -20.03 -8.12 -12.38
CA VAL A 296 -20.50 -7.35 -11.22
C VAL A 296 -20.61 -5.85 -11.53
N ARG A 297 -19.63 -5.28 -12.26
CA ARG A 297 -19.60 -3.84 -12.54
C ARG A 297 -20.88 -3.33 -13.21
N PRO A 298 -21.38 -3.92 -14.32
CA PRO A 298 -22.65 -3.49 -14.92
C PRO A 298 -23.87 -3.73 -14.02
N ALA A 299 -23.83 -4.74 -13.15
CA ALA A 299 -24.93 -5.02 -12.23
C ALA A 299 -25.04 -3.96 -11.12
N ILE A 300 -23.91 -3.39 -10.69
CA ILE A 300 -23.89 -2.22 -9.78
C ILE A 300 -24.34 -0.96 -10.52
N GLU A 301 -23.87 -0.73 -11.75
CA GLU A 301 -24.28 0.44 -12.57
C GLU A 301 -25.80 0.49 -12.81
N ALA A 302 -26.47 -0.66 -12.78
CA ALA A 302 -27.93 -0.74 -12.90
C ALA A 302 -28.70 -0.34 -11.62
N ILE A 303 -28.01 -0.09 -10.50
CA ILE A 303 -28.61 0.37 -9.26
C ILE A 303 -28.67 1.90 -9.29
N ASP A 304 -29.88 2.46 -9.22
CA ASP A 304 -30.08 3.91 -9.30
C ASP A 304 -29.30 4.67 -8.23
N GLY A 305 -28.63 5.75 -8.64
CA GLY A 305 -27.78 6.58 -7.79
C GLY A 305 -26.36 6.04 -7.51
N LEU A 306 -25.99 4.88 -8.05
CA LEU A 306 -24.61 4.38 -8.03
C LEU A 306 -23.95 4.53 -9.39
N HIS A 307 -22.64 4.74 -9.38
CA HIS A 307 -21.81 4.72 -10.59
C HIS A 307 -20.48 4.03 -10.30
N VAL A 308 -20.08 3.05 -11.12
CA VAL A 308 -18.84 2.30 -10.95
C VAL A 308 -17.77 2.86 -11.84
N ASN A 309 -16.72 3.42 -11.25
CA ASN A 309 -15.63 4.00 -12.01
C ASN A 309 -14.87 2.94 -12.81
N ASP A 310 -14.62 3.23 -14.08
CA ASP A 310 -13.93 2.33 -15.01
C ASP A 310 -12.73 2.97 -15.72
N ARG A 311 -12.28 2.33 -16.81
CA ARG A 311 -11.15 2.81 -17.60
C ARG A 311 -11.47 4.15 -18.29
N ASP A 312 -12.68 4.35 -18.77
CA ASP A 312 -13.08 5.58 -19.48
C ASP A 312 -13.18 6.76 -18.50
N ASP A 313 -13.45 6.48 -17.23
CA ASP A 313 -13.41 7.46 -16.15
C ASP A 313 -11.99 7.86 -15.73
N PHE A 314 -11.09 6.88 -15.59
CA PHE A 314 -9.79 7.09 -14.95
C PHE A 314 -8.63 7.25 -15.91
N CYS A 315 -8.78 6.92 -17.20
CA CYS A 315 -7.69 6.99 -18.18
C CYS A 315 -7.92 8.08 -19.23
N GLY A 316 -6.85 8.75 -19.63
CA GLY A 316 -6.91 9.76 -20.69
C GLY A 316 -5.79 10.79 -20.64
N PRO A 317 -5.76 11.74 -21.59
CA PRO A 317 -4.76 12.81 -21.61
C PRO A 317 -4.90 13.67 -20.35
N SER A 318 -3.98 13.54 -19.40
CA SER A 318 -3.97 14.16 -18.04
C SER A 318 -4.70 13.38 -16.94
N LEU A 319 -5.14 12.14 -17.16
CA LEU A 319 -5.59 11.20 -16.12
C LEU A 319 -4.60 10.03 -16.03
N ALA A 320 -4.97 8.86 -15.53
CA ALA A 320 -4.08 7.69 -15.49
C ALA A 320 -3.73 7.15 -16.90
N ASP A 321 -2.66 6.36 -16.98
CA ASP A 321 -2.20 5.75 -18.24
C ASP A 321 -2.79 4.35 -18.45
N ASP A 322 -3.08 3.64 -17.35
CA ASP A 322 -3.70 2.32 -17.39
C ASP A 322 -4.60 2.10 -16.16
N PHE A 323 -5.35 1.01 -16.15
CA PHE A 323 -6.38 0.73 -15.13
C PHE A 323 -6.45 -0.76 -14.76
N ASP A 324 -6.35 -1.03 -13.46
CA ASP A 324 -6.70 -2.32 -12.85
C ASP A 324 -8.21 -2.33 -12.51
N PRO A 325 -9.01 -3.25 -13.09
CA PRO A 325 -10.45 -3.32 -12.86
C PRO A 325 -10.86 -4.09 -11.59
N LEU A 326 -9.92 -4.69 -10.85
CA LEU A 326 -10.25 -5.47 -9.65
C LEU A 326 -10.63 -4.63 -8.42
N PRO A 327 -10.08 -3.41 -8.22
CA PRO A 327 -10.66 -2.42 -7.32
C PRO A 327 -11.97 -1.90 -7.89
N VAL A 328 -13.11 -2.44 -7.43
CA VAL A 328 -14.44 -1.96 -7.84
C VAL A 328 -14.76 -0.70 -7.03
N VAL A 329 -14.43 0.45 -7.60
CA VAL A 329 -14.65 1.77 -7.01
C VAL A 329 -16.03 2.29 -7.40
N ILE A 330 -16.87 2.59 -6.41
CA ILE A 330 -18.28 2.94 -6.59
C ILE A 330 -18.51 4.36 -6.04
N ASP A 331 -18.85 5.30 -6.91
CA ASP A 331 -19.35 6.62 -6.53
C ASP A 331 -20.80 6.48 -6.04
N VAL A 332 -21.05 6.98 -4.82
CA VAL A 332 -22.35 6.90 -4.12
C VAL A 332 -23.02 8.27 -4.02
N THR A 333 -22.47 9.31 -4.66
CA THR A 333 -23.00 10.68 -4.53
C THR A 333 -24.41 10.84 -5.07
N GLY A 334 -24.81 10.01 -6.05
CA GLY A 334 -26.18 9.95 -6.56
C GLY A 334 -27.22 9.52 -5.51
N LEU A 335 -26.79 8.85 -4.44
CA LEU A 335 -27.63 8.50 -3.31
C LEU A 335 -27.79 9.64 -2.28
N GLY A 336 -27.02 10.73 -2.40
CA GLY A 336 -27.05 11.86 -1.47
C GLY A 336 -26.36 11.61 -0.12
N VAL A 337 -25.49 10.60 -0.05
CA VAL A 337 -24.71 10.22 1.14
C VAL A 337 -23.21 10.24 0.84
N THR A 338 -22.36 10.33 1.88
CA THR A 338 -20.91 10.16 1.71
C THR A 338 -20.53 8.68 1.64
N GLY A 339 -19.34 8.38 1.10
CA GLY A 339 -18.79 7.03 1.17
C GLY A 339 -18.55 6.54 2.60
N TYR A 340 -18.28 7.45 3.54
CA TYR A 340 -18.18 7.13 4.97
C TYR A 340 -19.52 6.60 5.52
N GLN A 341 -20.61 7.32 5.27
CA GLN A 341 -21.96 6.90 5.68
C GLN A 341 -22.37 5.58 5.02
N ALA A 342 -22.06 5.42 3.72
CA ALA A 342 -22.34 4.19 2.99
C ALA A 342 -21.59 2.98 3.59
N ALA A 343 -20.30 3.14 3.90
CA ALA A 343 -19.49 2.08 4.49
C ALA A 343 -19.99 1.69 5.89
N ASP A 344 -20.29 2.66 6.75
CA ASP A 344 -20.83 2.41 8.09
C ASP A 344 -22.20 1.70 8.01
N TRP A 345 -23.06 2.15 7.10
CA TRP A 345 -24.38 1.54 6.91
C TRP A 345 -24.29 0.09 6.44
N LEU A 346 -23.44 -0.19 5.43
CA LEU A 346 -23.21 -1.55 4.92
C LEU A 346 -22.69 -2.48 6.02
N ARG A 347 -21.76 -1.99 6.84
CA ARG A 347 -21.22 -2.76 7.96
C ARG A 347 -22.27 -3.07 9.01
N GLU A 348 -23.05 -2.08 9.43
CA GLU A 348 -24.05 -2.23 10.49
C GLU A 348 -25.26 -3.08 10.05
N HIS A 349 -25.73 -2.92 8.82
CA HIS A 349 -26.99 -3.49 8.37
C HIS A 349 -26.84 -4.75 7.51
N ARG A 350 -25.68 -4.94 6.87
CA ARG A 350 -25.43 -6.05 5.94
C ARG A 350 -24.20 -6.87 6.29
N ALA A 351 -23.44 -6.49 7.32
CA ALA A 351 -22.17 -7.10 7.68
C ALA A 351 -21.16 -7.16 6.51
N VAL A 352 -21.19 -6.12 5.66
CA VAL A 352 -20.29 -5.97 4.52
C VAL A 352 -19.32 -4.82 4.81
N ASP A 353 -18.03 -5.12 4.85
CA ASP A 353 -16.98 -4.12 5.02
C ASP A 353 -16.47 -3.64 3.66
N ALA A 354 -16.39 -2.31 3.48
CA ALA A 354 -15.78 -1.71 2.30
C ALA A 354 -14.25 -1.64 2.46
N HIS A 355 -13.51 -1.96 1.39
CA HIS A 355 -12.05 -1.88 1.35
C HIS A 355 -11.56 -0.42 1.49
N LEU A 356 -12.20 0.48 0.74
CA LEU A 356 -11.88 1.89 0.65
C LEU A 356 -13.16 2.70 0.91
N ASN A 357 -13.02 3.89 1.49
CA ASN A 357 -14.07 4.88 1.51
C ASN A 357 -13.49 6.29 1.52
N ASP A 358 -14.14 7.20 0.81
CA ASP A 358 -13.88 8.63 0.87
C ASP A 358 -15.21 9.40 0.92
N HIS A 359 -15.15 10.73 0.86
CA HIS A 359 -16.34 11.57 0.91
C HIS A 359 -17.35 11.33 -0.24
N ARG A 360 -16.98 10.62 -1.31
CA ARG A 360 -17.81 10.34 -2.49
C ARG A 360 -17.98 8.85 -2.81
N ARG A 361 -17.06 8.00 -2.36
CA ARG A 361 -16.93 6.62 -2.87
C ARG A 361 -16.78 5.59 -1.78
N ILE A 362 -17.15 4.37 -2.13
CA ILE A 362 -16.72 3.14 -1.46
C ILE A 362 -15.99 2.25 -2.46
N GLY A 363 -15.10 1.39 -1.98
CA GLY A 363 -14.39 0.40 -2.80
C GLY A 363 -14.69 -1.02 -2.32
N ALA A 364 -15.01 -1.91 -3.27
CA ALA A 364 -15.05 -3.34 -3.07
C ALA A 364 -13.88 -3.98 -3.84
N GLN A 365 -12.89 -4.48 -3.11
CA GLN A 365 -11.73 -5.11 -3.74
C GLN A 365 -12.07 -6.55 -4.10
N LEU A 366 -12.19 -6.86 -5.39
CA LEU A 366 -12.34 -8.24 -5.85
C LEU A 366 -10.98 -8.91 -6.00
N THR A 367 -10.91 -10.16 -5.58
CA THR A 367 -9.73 -11.01 -5.70
C THR A 367 -10.13 -12.39 -6.24
N HIS A 368 -9.15 -13.29 -6.41
CA HIS A 368 -9.44 -14.68 -6.74
C HIS A 368 -10.01 -15.49 -5.55
N GLY A 369 -10.14 -14.87 -4.37
CA GLY A 369 -10.87 -15.43 -3.23
C GLY A 369 -12.38 -15.19 -3.30
N ASP A 370 -12.84 -14.35 -4.22
CA ASP A 370 -14.26 -14.03 -4.41
C ASP A 370 -14.91 -14.93 -5.47
N ASP A 371 -16.21 -15.16 -5.29
CA ASP A 371 -17.02 -15.95 -6.22
C ASP A 371 -18.38 -15.29 -6.47
N ARG A 372 -19.24 -15.96 -7.22
CA ARG A 372 -20.59 -15.45 -7.51
C ARG A 372 -21.41 -15.26 -6.23
N GLY A 373 -21.23 -16.11 -5.22
CA GLY A 373 -21.95 -15.99 -3.96
C GLY A 373 -21.56 -14.74 -3.18
N THR A 374 -20.26 -14.46 -3.04
CA THR A 374 -19.81 -13.22 -2.36
C THR A 374 -20.21 -11.97 -3.16
N ALA A 375 -20.16 -12.04 -4.49
CA ALA A 375 -20.63 -10.97 -5.36
C ALA A 375 -22.15 -10.72 -5.26
N ASP A 376 -22.96 -11.77 -5.18
CA ASP A 376 -24.42 -11.65 -5.02
C ASP A 376 -24.79 -10.98 -3.68
N GLU A 377 -24.06 -11.29 -2.60
CA GLU A 377 -24.23 -10.63 -1.30
C GLU A 377 -23.85 -9.14 -1.35
N LEU A 378 -22.75 -8.79 -2.03
CA LEU A 378 -22.37 -7.40 -2.27
C LEU A 378 -23.46 -6.65 -3.05
N LEU A 379 -23.96 -7.22 -4.13
CA LEU A 379 -25.03 -6.62 -4.94
C LEU A 379 -26.34 -6.45 -4.14
N ALA A 380 -26.69 -7.42 -3.29
CA ALA A 380 -27.84 -7.31 -2.41
C ALA A 380 -27.66 -6.18 -1.38
N ALA A 381 -26.48 -6.07 -0.78
CA ALA A 381 -26.16 -5.03 0.19
C ALA A 381 -26.20 -3.62 -0.44
N LEU A 382 -25.68 -3.45 -1.66
CA LEU A 382 -25.72 -2.18 -2.38
C LEU A 382 -27.15 -1.76 -2.77
N LYS A 383 -28.00 -2.71 -3.15
CA LYS A 383 -29.43 -2.44 -3.41
C LYS A 383 -30.17 -1.99 -2.15
N ASP A 384 -29.91 -2.65 -1.03
CA ASP A 384 -30.52 -2.26 0.24
C ASP A 384 -30.02 -0.89 0.71
N LEU A 385 -28.72 -0.59 0.52
CA LEU A 385 -28.16 0.74 0.79
C LEU A 385 -28.87 1.81 -0.05
N ALA A 386 -29.02 1.59 -1.37
CA ALA A 386 -29.71 2.52 -2.25
C ALA A 386 -31.18 2.72 -1.83
N GLY A 387 -31.87 1.66 -1.40
CA GLY A 387 -33.23 1.74 -0.87
C GLY A 387 -33.34 2.48 0.47
N ALA A 388 -32.31 2.40 1.32
CA ALA A 388 -32.26 3.05 2.62
C ALA A 388 -31.77 4.51 2.57
N ALA A 389 -30.99 4.88 1.55
CA ALA A 389 -30.34 6.18 1.42
C ALA A 389 -31.27 7.40 1.61
N PRO A 390 -32.52 7.42 1.09
CA PRO A 390 -33.44 8.54 1.32
C PRO A 390 -33.80 8.78 2.80
N GLY A 391 -33.61 7.78 3.67
CA GLY A 391 -33.84 7.87 5.11
C GLY A 391 -32.59 8.25 5.91
N LEU A 392 -31.41 8.32 5.28
CA LEU A 392 -30.17 8.70 5.95
C LEU A 392 -30.03 10.22 6.03
N SER A 393 -29.20 10.67 6.98
CA SER A 393 -28.83 12.08 7.06
C SER A 393 -28.14 12.53 5.76
N PRO A 394 -28.45 13.72 5.21
CA PRO A 394 -27.80 14.21 4.01
C PRO A 394 -26.28 14.26 4.14
N ALA A 395 -25.56 13.99 3.05
CA ALA A 395 -24.11 14.06 3.00
C ALA A 395 -23.59 15.41 3.53
N PRO A 396 -22.75 15.43 4.58
CA PRO A 396 -22.05 16.63 4.97
C PRO A 396 -21.10 17.09 3.87
N ARG A 397 -20.97 18.41 3.69
CA ARG A 397 -20.06 18.98 2.70
C ARG A 397 -18.61 18.83 3.17
N VAL A 398 -17.77 18.25 2.32
CA VAL A 398 -16.31 18.24 2.48
C VAL A 398 -15.69 19.26 1.53
N ASP A 399 -14.91 20.20 2.07
CA ASP A 399 -14.28 21.27 1.30
C ASP A 399 -12.94 20.81 0.73
N VAL A 400 -13.00 20.12 -0.41
CA VAL A 400 -11.79 19.70 -1.15
C VAL A 400 -11.11 20.94 -1.78
N PRO A 401 -9.83 21.23 -1.49
CA PRO A 401 -9.11 22.37 -2.04
C PRO A 401 -8.90 22.23 -3.55
N ALA A 402 -8.72 23.36 -4.25
CA ALA A 402 -8.30 23.31 -5.64
C ALA A 402 -6.87 22.74 -5.75
N PRO A 403 -6.45 22.20 -6.92
CA PRO A 403 -5.11 21.59 -7.08
C PRO A 403 -3.94 22.48 -6.67
N GLY A 404 -4.01 23.77 -6.99
CA GLY A 404 -2.97 24.74 -6.62
C GLY A 404 -2.93 25.07 -5.12
N GLU A 405 -3.98 24.74 -4.38
CA GLU A 405 -4.11 24.97 -2.93
C GLU A 405 -3.80 23.72 -2.09
N LEU A 406 -3.78 22.55 -2.72
CA LEU A 406 -3.37 21.28 -2.10
C LEU A 406 -1.86 21.26 -1.82
N ARG A 407 -1.06 21.90 -2.66
CA ARG A 407 0.39 21.94 -2.49
C ARG A 407 0.78 22.89 -1.36
N MET A 408 1.42 22.33 -0.35
CA MET A 408 2.06 23.10 0.72
C MET A 408 3.57 23.22 0.51
N GLU A 409 4.15 24.28 1.05
CA GLU A 409 5.60 24.48 1.04
C GLU A 409 6.28 23.53 2.03
N GLN A 410 7.23 22.71 1.58
CA GLN A 410 8.10 21.91 2.47
C GLN A 410 9.20 22.81 3.07
N ALA A 411 8.87 23.54 4.14
CA ALA A 411 9.75 24.52 4.78
C ALA A 411 10.92 23.90 5.56
N LEU A 412 10.74 22.70 6.12
CA LEU A 412 11.76 21.93 6.85
C LEU A 412 11.82 20.49 6.35
N LEU A 413 12.93 19.79 6.61
CA LEU A 413 12.98 18.35 6.40
C LEU A 413 11.95 17.65 7.31
N PRO A 414 11.23 16.61 6.81
CA PRO A 414 10.26 15.89 7.63
C PRO A 414 10.84 15.36 8.95
N ARG A 415 12.08 14.88 8.92
CA ARG A 415 12.81 14.43 10.11
C ARG A 415 12.97 15.54 11.16
N ASP A 416 13.42 16.72 10.72
CA ASP A 416 13.76 17.82 11.62
C ASP A 416 12.50 18.42 12.24
N ALA A 417 11.43 18.54 11.47
CA ALA A 417 10.15 19.01 11.98
C ALA A 417 9.51 18.00 12.97
N PHE A 418 9.60 16.70 12.68
CA PHE A 418 8.98 15.66 13.51
C PHE A 418 9.67 15.51 14.89
N PHE A 419 11.01 15.49 14.91
CA PHE A 419 11.81 15.34 16.14
C PHE A 419 12.18 16.66 16.82
N GLY A 420 11.98 17.80 16.14
CA GLY A 420 12.26 19.11 16.68
C GLY A 420 11.31 19.54 17.81
N PRO A 421 11.61 20.66 18.48
CA PRO A 421 10.70 21.28 19.44
C PRO A 421 9.35 21.60 18.79
N ALA A 422 8.27 21.21 19.44
CA ALA A 422 6.91 21.36 18.91
C ALA A 422 5.94 21.82 20.00
N GLU A 423 4.87 22.49 19.59
CA GLU A 423 3.77 22.91 20.44
C GLU A 423 2.43 22.52 19.81
N GLN A 424 1.40 22.36 20.65
CA GLN A 424 0.03 22.09 20.20
C GLN A 424 -0.72 23.42 20.12
N VAL A 425 -1.29 23.74 18.96
CA VAL A 425 -2.07 24.98 18.75
C VAL A 425 -3.49 24.64 18.31
N PRO A 426 -4.49 25.48 18.62
CA PRO A 426 -5.82 25.34 18.04
C PRO A 426 -5.74 25.31 16.51
N VAL A 427 -6.56 24.48 15.85
CA VAL A 427 -6.54 24.38 14.37
C VAL A 427 -6.78 25.73 13.70
N SER A 428 -7.56 26.61 14.33
CA SER A 428 -7.84 27.98 13.89
C SER A 428 -6.62 28.91 13.89
N GLU A 429 -5.54 28.53 14.56
CA GLU A 429 -4.28 29.29 14.65
C GLU A 429 -3.12 28.59 13.92
N ALA A 430 -3.40 27.48 13.25
CA ALA A 430 -2.37 26.63 12.65
C ALA A 430 -1.96 27.08 11.23
N ALA A 431 -2.81 27.81 10.51
CA ALA A 431 -2.49 28.30 9.17
C ALA A 431 -1.23 29.20 9.19
N GLY A 432 -0.31 28.98 8.26
CA GLY A 432 0.98 29.67 8.17
C GLY A 432 2.09 29.07 9.03
N ARG A 433 1.77 28.16 9.97
CA ARG A 433 2.73 27.46 10.83
C ARG A 433 3.29 26.22 10.13
N VAL A 434 4.50 25.80 10.50
CA VAL A 434 5.08 24.54 10.01
C VAL A 434 4.60 23.35 10.84
N ALA A 435 4.03 22.34 10.19
CA ALA A 435 3.55 21.12 10.83
C ALA A 435 4.71 20.32 11.45
N ALA A 436 4.50 19.80 12.66
CA ALA A 436 5.42 18.89 13.34
C ALA A 436 4.84 17.47 13.47
N GLU A 437 3.78 17.19 12.74
CA GLU A 437 3.09 15.91 12.68
C GLU A 437 2.61 15.59 11.26
N MET A 438 2.14 14.36 11.10
CA MET A 438 1.55 13.87 9.86
C MET A 438 0.04 13.77 10.06
N ILE A 439 -0.75 14.25 9.10
CA ILE A 439 -2.21 14.12 9.13
C ILE A 439 -2.66 13.37 7.88
N THR A 440 -3.18 12.18 8.08
CA THR A 440 -3.48 11.22 7.00
C THR A 440 -4.94 10.78 7.05
N PRO A 441 -5.75 11.09 6.04
CA PRO A 441 -7.01 10.41 5.79
C PRO A 441 -6.78 8.90 5.59
N TYR A 442 -7.50 8.07 6.35
CA TYR A 442 -7.35 6.61 6.26
C TYR A 442 -8.69 5.85 6.31
N PRO A 443 -9.01 5.05 5.27
CA PRO A 443 -8.28 4.92 3.98
C PRO A 443 -8.35 6.21 3.12
N PRO A 444 -7.50 6.42 2.08
CA PRO A 444 -6.50 5.51 1.48
C PRO A 444 -5.13 5.50 2.16
N GLY A 445 -4.84 6.37 3.13
CA GLY A 445 -3.53 6.43 3.78
C GLY A 445 -2.48 7.26 3.05
N ILE A 446 -2.92 8.25 2.28
CA ILE A 446 -2.07 9.26 1.64
C ILE A 446 -2.09 10.52 2.52
N PRO A 447 -0.95 10.99 3.06
CA PRO A 447 -0.93 12.13 3.96
C PRO A 447 -1.36 13.43 3.28
N ALA A 448 -2.36 14.10 3.86
CA ALA A 448 -2.73 15.46 3.46
C ALA A 448 -1.71 16.47 4.00
N VAL A 449 -1.16 16.22 5.19
CA VAL A 449 -0.11 17.03 5.83
C VAL A 449 1.07 16.13 6.20
N LEU A 450 2.27 16.58 5.88
CA LEU A 450 3.53 15.99 6.26
C LEU A 450 4.28 16.90 7.25
N PRO A 451 5.08 16.34 8.17
CA PRO A 451 5.97 17.14 8.99
C PRO A 451 6.87 18.01 8.11
N GLY A 452 7.04 19.26 8.50
CA GLY A 452 7.84 20.26 7.80
C GLY A 452 7.10 21.01 6.70
N GLU A 453 5.85 20.66 6.39
CA GLU A 453 5.01 21.44 5.49
C GLU A 453 4.42 22.67 6.20
N ARG A 454 4.36 23.81 5.51
CA ARG A 454 3.68 25.02 5.99
C ARG A 454 2.18 24.88 5.76
N LEU A 455 1.44 24.79 6.86
CA LEU A 455 -0.01 24.59 6.86
C LEU A 455 -0.73 25.74 6.17
N THR A 456 -1.76 25.42 5.38
CA THR A 456 -2.61 26.39 4.71
C THR A 456 -4.06 26.24 5.15
N GLU A 457 -4.79 27.35 5.14
CA GLU A 457 -6.21 27.39 5.48
C GLU A 457 -7.07 26.42 4.64
N PRO A 458 -6.89 26.30 3.30
CA PRO A 458 -7.66 25.33 2.51
C PRO A 458 -7.46 23.87 2.96
N VAL A 459 -6.22 23.46 3.25
CA VAL A 459 -5.93 22.08 3.69
C VAL A 459 -6.49 21.81 5.09
N LEU A 460 -6.38 22.77 6.01
CA LEU A 460 -6.96 22.65 7.36
C LEU A 460 -8.50 22.57 7.30
N ARG A 461 -9.13 23.33 6.39
CA ARG A 461 -10.58 23.26 6.16
C ARG A 461 -11.02 21.93 5.58
N TYR A 462 -10.26 21.39 4.62
CA TYR A 462 -10.50 20.05 4.08
C TYR A 462 -10.49 18.98 5.17
N LEU A 463 -9.48 19.01 6.04
CA LEU A 463 -9.34 18.05 7.14
C LEU A 463 -10.46 18.18 8.17
N THR A 464 -10.80 19.40 8.59
CA THR A 464 -11.86 19.64 9.59
C THR A 464 -13.26 19.32 9.05
N THR A 465 -13.58 19.74 7.82
CA THR A 465 -14.87 19.39 7.18
C THR A 465 -14.95 17.91 6.84
N GLY A 466 -13.85 17.30 6.41
CA GLY A 466 -13.72 15.86 6.21
C GLY A 466 -13.98 15.08 7.50
N GLN A 467 -13.32 15.45 8.60
CA GLN A 467 -13.50 14.82 9.91
C GLN A 467 -14.95 14.92 10.37
N ALA A 468 -15.58 16.09 10.22
CA ALA A 468 -16.99 16.28 10.54
C ALA A 468 -17.93 15.44 9.66
N ALA A 469 -17.50 15.05 8.45
CA ALA A 469 -18.23 14.20 7.52
C ALA A 469 -18.00 12.69 7.74
N GLY A 470 -17.12 12.29 8.66
CA GLY A 470 -16.79 10.89 8.96
C GLY A 470 -15.39 10.45 8.50
N MET A 471 -14.57 11.35 7.95
CA MET A 471 -13.17 11.03 7.61
C MET A 471 -12.39 10.66 8.86
N ASN A 472 -11.73 9.51 8.81
CA ASN A 472 -10.86 9.04 9.87
C ASN A 472 -9.42 9.57 9.69
N LEU A 473 -8.87 10.14 10.76
CA LEU A 473 -7.54 10.78 10.81
C LEU A 473 -6.68 10.18 11.93
N PRO A 474 -6.29 8.90 11.84
CA PRO A 474 -5.70 8.16 12.96
C PRO A 474 -4.27 8.59 13.32
N ASP A 475 -3.57 9.25 12.39
CA ASP A 475 -2.17 9.65 12.58
C ASP A 475 -2.01 11.03 13.22
N ALA A 476 -3.08 11.85 13.24
CA ALA A 476 -3.06 13.15 13.89
C ALA A 476 -2.98 12.99 15.41
N ASN A 477 -2.22 13.86 16.08
CA ASN A 477 -2.10 13.90 17.53
C ASN A 477 -3.46 14.21 18.20
N ASP A 478 -4.30 14.97 17.51
CA ASP A 478 -5.71 15.16 17.85
C ASP A 478 -6.59 14.71 16.66
N PRO A 479 -7.08 13.45 16.66
CA PRO A 479 -7.93 12.93 15.59
C PRO A 479 -9.26 13.68 15.40
N GLY A 480 -9.69 14.47 16.40
CA GLY A 480 -10.87 15.33 16.31
C GLY A 480 -10.62 16.65 15.59
N MET A 481 -9.38 16.92 15.16
CA MET A 481 -8.97 18.16 14.51
C MET A 481 -9.31 19.45 15.30
N GLY A 482 -9.36 19.38 16.64
CA GLY A 482 -9.49 20.58 17.48
C GLY A 482 -8.18 21.37 17.57
N SER A 483 -7.06 20.67 17.43
CA SER A 483 -5.71 21.23 17.51
C SER A 483 -4.73 20.50 16.59
N VAL A 484 -3.62 21.14 16.26
CA VAL A 484 -2.53 20.57 15.42
C VAL A 484 -1.19 20.84 16.09
N ARG A 485 -0.27 19.87 15.99
CA ARG A 485 1.11 19.95 16.46
C ARG A 485 1.97 20.64 15.41
N VAL A 486 2.57 21.76 15.79
CA VAL A 486 3.40 22.62 14.93
C VAL A 486 4.79 22.81 15.52
N VAL A 487 5.75 23.22 14.71
CA VAL A 487 7.12 23.53 15.16
C VAL A 487 7.08 24.74 16.10
N ALA A 488 7.72 24.61 17.27
CA ALA A 488 7.67 25.62 18.30
C ALA A 488 8.42 26.90 17.90
N GLY A 489 7.84 28.06 18.22
CA GLY A 489 8.48 29.36 17.99
C GLY A 489 8.48 29.84 16.53
N ASP A 490 7.96 29.03 15.60
CA ASP A 490 7.60 29.49 14.26
C ASP A 490 6.45 30.50 14.40
N SER A 491 6.64 31.76 14.03
CA SER A 491 5.55 32.75 14.05
C SER A 491 4.86 32.72 12.69
N ALA A 492 3.52 32.75 12.62
CA ALA A 492 2.82 32.90 11.35
C ALA A 492 3.30 34.20 10.68
N GLY A 493 4.08 34.06 9.61
CA GLY A 493 4.73 35.15 8.89
C GLY A 493 3.76 35.99 8.06
#